data_AF-E7QMK5-F1
#
_entry.id   AF-E7QMK5-F1
#
_cell.length_a   1.000
_cell.length_b   1.000
_cell.length_c   1.000
_cell.angle_alpha   90.00
_cell.angle_beta   90.00
_cell.angle_gamma   90.00
#
_symmetry.space_group_name_H-M   'P 1'
#
loop_
_entity.id
_entity.type
_entity.pdbx_description
1 polymer ?
#
loop_
_entity_poly.entity_id
_entity_poly.type
_entity_poly.pdbx_seq_one_letter_code
_entity_poly.pdbx_strand_id
1 'polypeptide(L)'
;MVDALRTFADYDSFAREWHSETLKDRDVTLEVARKRGLLNEQDTRRLWQLLGLLDEDDVFIQLPEWIAEEKTNDVQGSLATTFVGYLSRETEDAVLFKESSPAHRLMQIAHKIQSLENRVQNTAVDSDRRKRLTDKLEEEHRRFETRDDIPYLSDEWLPKSQLITVIRRSE
;
A
#
# COMPACT_ATOMS: atom_id res chain seq x y z
N MET A 1 2.73 -17.77 10.40
CA MET A 1 2.84 -16.37 9.92
C MET A 1 3.80 -16.42 8.75
N VAL A 2 3.49 -15.76 7.63
CA VAL A 2 4.38 -15.79 6.44
C VAL A 2 5.77 -15.32 6.86
N ASP A 3 6.79 -16.17 6.73
CA ASP A 3 8.18 -15.83 7.10
C ASP A 3 8.71 -14.59 6.35
N ALA A 4 8.08 -14.23 5.23
CA ALA A 4 8.38 -13.05 4.42
C ALA A 4 7.66 -11.77 4.87
N LEU A 5 6.75 -11.80 5.86
CA LEU A 5 6.06 -10.60 6.35
C LEU A 5 7.07 -9.66 7.04
N ARG A 6 7.30 -8.50 6.43
CA ARG A 6 8.14 -7.44 7.01
C ARG A 6 7.28 -6.35 7.60
N THR A 7 7.65 -5.93 8.81
CA THR A 7 6.97 -4.85 9.53
C THR A 7 7.93 -3.68 9.68
N PHE A 8 7.47 -2.47 9.38
CA PHE A 8 8.28 -1.26 9.46
C PHE A 8 7.64 -0.22 10.38
N ALA A 9 8.41 0.29 11.32
CA ALA A 9 7.99 1.38 12.21
C ALA A 9 8.31 2.77 11.65
N ASP A 10 9.36 2.88 10.83
CA ASP A 10 9.83 4.14 10.28
C ASP A 10 10.00 4.10 8.75
N TYR A 11 9.85 5.29 8.16
CA TYR A 11 9.89 5.48 6.72
C TYR A 11 11.25 5.16 6.10
N ASP A 12 12.35 5.42 6.79
CA ASP A 12 13.69 5.26 6.21
C ASP A 12 14.12 3.80 6.15
N SER A 13 13.77 3.01 7.17
CA SER A 13 13.92 1.55 7.14
C SER A 13 13.06 0.94 6.05
N PHE A 14 11.79 1.36 5.93
CA PHE A 14 10.91 0.93 4.85
C PHE A 14 11.48 1.29 3.47
N ALA A 15 11.86 2.54 3.24
CA ALA A 15 12.37 3.00 1.94
C ALA A 15 13.69 2.32 1.57
N ARG A 16 14.56 2.06 2.54
CA ARG A 16 15.81 1.31 2.31
C ARG A 16 15.54 -0.11 1.83
N GLU A 17 14.58 -0.78 2.46
CA GLU A 17 14.23 -2.15 2.12
C GLU A 17 13.50 -2.23 0.77
N TRP A 18 12.52 -1.35 0.57
CA TRP A 18 11.73 -1.25 -0.66
C TRP A 18 12.61 -1.01 -1.91
N HIS A 19 13.69 -0.25 -1.76
CA HIS A 19 14.64 0.05 -2.84
C HIS A 19 15.93 -0.78 -2.79
N SER A 20 15.96 -1.86 -2.00
CA SER A 20 17.22 -2.57 -1.66
C SER A 20 17.98 -3.07 -2.90
N GLU A 21 17.30 -3.57 -3.92
CA GLU A 21 17.92 -3.98 -5.19
C GLU A 21 18.54 -2.79 -5.93
N THR A 22 17.79 -1.70 -6.10
CA THR A 22 18.29 -0.48 -6.76
C THR A 22 19.50 0.11 -6.01
N LEU A 23 19.47 0.10 -4.68
CA LEU A 23 20.59 0.59 -3.86
C LEU A 23 21.84 -0.31 -4.01
N LYS A 24 21.67 -1.63 -4.06
CA LYS A 24 22.76 -2.59 -4.28
C LYS A 24 23.35 -2.47 -5.69
N ASP A 25 22.50 -2.44 -6.71
CA ASP A 25 22.92 -2.37 -8.12
C ASP A 25 23.69 -1.10 -8.45
N ARG A 26 23.35 -0.01 -7.77
CA ARG A 26 23.97 1.31 -7.96
C ARG A 26 25.12 1.57 -6.99
N ASP A 27 25.36 0.69 -6.03
CA ASP A 27 26.34 0.83 -4.94
C ASP A 27 26.25 2.20 -4.24
N VAL A 28 25.04 2.57 -3.81
CA VAL A 28 24.77 3.86 -3.15
C VAL A 28 23.92 3.70 -1.90
N THR A 29 24.10 4.62 -0.95
CA THR A 29 23.20 4.73 0.20
C THR A 29 21.86 5.34 -0.19
N LEU A 30 20.82 5.11 0.63
CA LEU A 30 19.50 5.70 0.47
C LEU A 30 19.56 7.24 0.33
N GLU A 31 20.37 7.90 1.16
CA GLU A 31 20.54 9.36 1.11
C GLU A 31 21.15 9.84 -0.21
N VAL A 32 22.16 9.14 -0.71
CA VAL A 32 22.81 9.47 -1.99
C VAL A 32 21.83 9.24 -3.14
N ALA A 33 21.07 8.14 -3.11
CA ALA A 33 20.06 7.83 -4.12
C ALA A 33 18.94 8.90 -4.15
N ARG A 34 18.46 9.35 -2.98
CA ARG A 34 17.50 10.45 -2.86
C ARG A 34 18.04 11.76 -3.42
N LYS A 35 19.26 12.16 -3.02
CA LYS A 35 19.91 13.39 -3.51
C LYS A 35 20.09 13.40 -5.03
N ARG A 36 20.27 12.23 -5.63
CA ARG A 36 20.46 12.06 -7.07
C ARG A 36 19.16 11.80 -7.84
N GLY A 37 18.01 11.74 -7.16
CA GLY A 37 16.72 11.45 -7.80
C GLY A 37 16.64 10.05 -8.43
N LEU A 38 17.38 9.08 -7.88
CA LEU A 38 17.44 7.70 -8.41
C LEU A 38 16.25 6.83 -7.98
N LEU A 39 15.43 7.32 -7.05
CA LEU A 39 14.31 6.60 -6.47
C LEU A 39 13.00 7.32 -6.79
N ASN A 40 11.94 6.54 -6.98
CA ASN A 40 10.59 7.09 -7.03
C ASN A 40 10.08 7.39 -5.60
N GLU A 41 10.60 8.47 -5.03
CA GLU A 41 10.28 8.93 -3.68
C GLU A 41 8.79 9.27 -3.52
N GLN A 42 8.16 9.79 -4.57
CA GLN A 42 6.74 10.15 -4.55
C GLN A 42 5.85 8.92 -4.35
N ASP A 43 6.04 7.86 -5.13
CA ASP A 43 5.25 6.65 -4.98
C ASP A 43 5.60 5.88 -3.71
N THR A 44 6.87 5.92 -3.29
CA THR A 44 7.30 5.34 -2.01
C THR A 44 6.61 6.01 -0.83
N ARG A 45 6.47 7.35 -0.86
CA ARG A 45 5.71 8.10 0.18
C ARG A 45 4.22 7.79 0.14
N ARG A 46 3.63 7.66 -1.05
CA ARG A 46 2.22 7.28 -1.20
C ARG A 46 1.96 5.89 -0.64
N LEU A 47 2.87 4.94 -0.87
CA LEU A 47 2.79 3.61 -0.29
C LEU A 47 2.91 3.68 1.23
N TRP A 48 3.85 4.47 1.76
CA TRP A 48 3.95 4.68 3.20
C TRP A 48 2.70 5.30 3.84
N GLN A 49 2.06 6.24 3.13
CA GLN A 49 0.79 6.84 3.54
C GLN A 49 -0.33 5.80 3.54
N LEU A 50 -0.40 4.95 2.51
CA LEU A 50 -1.33 3.83 2.47
C LEU A 50 -1.13 2.89 3.66
N LEU A 51 0.09 2.44 3.92
CA LEU A 51 0.38 1.53 5.02
C LEU A 51 0.01 2.12 6.39
N GLY A 52 0.02 3.44 6.54
CA GLY A 52 -0.40 4.12 7.76
C GLY A 52 -1.91 4.22 7.98
N LEU A 53 -2.72 3.80 7.00
CA LEU A 53 -4.18 3.76 7.11
C LEU A 53 -4.74 2.33 7.14
N LEU A 54 -3.88 1.32 7.02
CA LEU A 54 -4.28 -0.09 7.05
C LEU A 54 -4.58 -0.54 8.48
N ASP A 55 -5.52 -1.47 8.62
CA ASP A 55 -5.80 -2.12 9.89
C ASP A 55 -4.61 -3.03 10.31
N GLU A 56 -4.54 -3.41 11.59
CA GLU A 56 -3.42 -4.19 12.13
C GLU A 56 -3.19 -5.55 11.43
N ASP A 57 -4.29 -6.13 10.92
CA ASP A 57 -4.32 -7.41 10.23
C ASP A 57 -4.13 -7.29 8.71
N ASP A 58 -4.24 -6.08 8.16
CA ASP A 58 -4.04 -5.84 6.75
C ASP A 58 -2.54 -5.81 6.39
N VAL A 59 -2.26 -6.30 5.19
CA VAL A 59 -0.93 -6.30 4.59
C VAL A 59 -1.01 -5.82 3.16
N PHE A 60 0.05 -5.18 2.71
CA PHE A 60 0.31 -4.94 1.31
C PHE A 60 1.12 -6.11 0.75
N ILE A 61 0.70 -6.63 -0.41
CA ILE A 61 1.43 -7.66 -1.13
C ILE A 61 1.78 -7.21 -2.55
N GLN A 62 2.87 -7.77 -3.06
CA GLN A 62 3.25 -7.69 -4.47
C GLN A 62 3.34 -9.09 -5.06
N LEU A 63 2.65 -9.27 -6.20
CA LEU A 63 2.63 -10.50 -6.97
C LEU A 63 3.43 -10.33 -8.27
N PRO A 64 4.06 -11.40 -8.78
CA PRO A 64 4.57 -11.44 -10.14
C PRO A 64 3.44 -11.21 -11.14
N GLU A 65 3.77 -10.58 -12.27
CA GLU A 65 2.80 -10.26 -13.33
C GLU A 65 2.01 -11.49 -13.77
N TRP A 66 2.69 -12.59 -14.07
CA TRP A 66 2.06 -13.84 -14.49
C TRP A 66 1.10 -14.45 -13.46
N ILE A 67 1.35 -14.24 -12.16
CA ILE A 67 0.42 -14.67 -11.09
C ILE A 67 -0.78 -13.75 -11.05
N ALA A 68 -0.57 -12.43 -11.16
CA ALA A 68 -1.66 -11.48 -11.23
C ALA A 68 -2.57 -11.77 -12.44
N GLU A 69 -2.00 -12.11 -13.61
CA GLU A 69 -2.78 -12.50 -14.81
C GLU A 69 -3.64 -13.74 -14.55
N GLU A 70 -3.10 -14.76 -13.87
CA GLU A 70 -3.82 -15.99 -13.58
C GLU A 70 -4.92 -15.78 -12.53
N LYS A 71 -4.63 -14.94 -11.52
CA LYS A 71 -5.44 -14.82 -10.30
C LYS A 71 -6.38 -13.62 -10.31
N THR A 72 -6.36 -12.76 -11.32
CA THR A 72 -7.30 -11.64 -11.45
C THR A 72 -8.20 -11.84 -12.66
N ASN A 73 -9.47 -11.45 -12.53
CA ASN A 73 -10.39 -11.40 -13.67
C ASN A 73 -10.34 -10.01 -14.33
N ASP A 74 -9.15 -9.42 -14.47
CA ASP A 74 -9.03 -8.02 -14.86
C ASP A 74 -9.43 -7.81 -16.34
N VAL A 75 -10.62 -7.23 -16.55
CA VAL A 75 -11.16 -6.85 -17.86
C VAL A 75 -10.86 -5.37 -18.17
N GLN A 76 -10.26 -4.61 -17.24
CA GLN A 76 -10.17 -3.14 -17.32
C GLN A 76 -8.83 -2.58 -17.83
N GLY A 77 -7.92 -3.44 -18.29
CA GLY A 77 -6.84 -3.05 -19.21
C GLY A 77 -5.54 -2.55 -18.56
N SER A 78 -5.41 -2.56 -17.23
CA SER A 78 -4.11 -2.39 -16.56
C SER A 78 -3.98 -3.36 -15.39
N LEU A 79 -3.29 -4.47 -15.64
CA LEU A 79 -3.10 -5.54 -14.68
C LEU A 79 -2.50 -5.01 -13.36
N ALA A 80 -3.26 -5.15 -12.27
CA ALA A 80 -2.76 -4.84 -10.94
C ALA A 80 -1.83 -5.96 -10.45
N THR A 81 -0.60 -5.60 -10.04
CA THR A 81 0.38 -6.54 -9.43
C THR A 81 0.57 -6.30 -7.93
N THR A 82 -0.14 -5.32 -7.36
CA THR A 82 -0.03 -4.93 -5.95
C THR A 82 -1.41 -4.85 -5.33
N PHE A 83 -1.55 -5.42 -4.14
CA PHE A 83 -2.83 -5.60 -3.48
C PHE A 83 -2.74 -5.30 -1.98
N VAL A 84 -3.87 -4.94 -1.40
CA VAL A 84 -4.11 -4.80 0.04
C VAL A 84 -5.22 -5.78 0.43
N GLY A 85 -5.09 -6.39 1.61
CA GLY A 85 -6.03 -7.34 2.18
C GLY A 85 -5.41 -7.97 3.43
N TYR A 86 -6.01 -9.02 3.98
CA TYR A 86 -5.47 -9.68 5.18
C TYR A 86 -5.17 -11.16 4.96
N LEU A 87 -4.20 -11.66 5.72
CA LEU A 87 -3.80 -13.07 5.72
C LEU A 87 -4.65 -13.84 6.73
N SER A 88 -5.67 -14.53 6.26
CA SER A 88 -6.64 -15.20 7.14
C SER A 88 -6.18 -16.58 7.60
N ARG A 89 -5.52 -17.34 6.71
CA ARG A 89 -5.07 -18.71 6.96
C ARG A 89 -3.77 -19.00 6.23
N GLU A 90 -3.07 -20.00 6.73
CA GLU A 90 -1.78 -20.42 6.19
C GLU A 90 -1.68 -21.95 6.21
N THR A 91 -1.17 -22.52 5.14
CA THR A 91 -0.70 -23.91 5.05
C THR A 91 0.82 -23.92 5.00
N GLU A 92 1.46 -25.08 4.79
CA GLU A 92 2.91 -25.14 4.58
C GLU A 92 3.34 -24.28 3.37
N ASP A 93 2.63 -24.41 2.25
CA ASP A 93 3.05 -23.83 0.97
C ASP A 93 2.30 -22.56 0.55
N ALA A 94 1.14 -22.26 1.14
CA ALA A 94 0.26 -21.20 0.67
C ALA A 94 -0.38 -20.40 1.81
N VAL A 95 -0.90 -19.22 1.45
CA VAL A 95 -1.71 -18.38 2.32
C VAL A 95 -3.02 -18.02 1.68
N LEU A 96 -4.05 -17.87 2.51
CA LEU A 96 -5.35 -17.37 2.12
C LEU A 96 -5.40 -15.86 2.36
N PHE A 97 -5.40 -15.11 1.25
CA PHE A 97 -5.39 -13.65 1.23
C PHE A 97 -6.75 -13.10 0.83
N LYS A 98 -7.45 -12.50 1.80
CA LYS A 98 -8.85 -12.12 1.69
C LYS A 98 -9.05 -10.63 1.48
N GLU A 99 -10.23 -10.29 0.97
CA GLU A 99 -10.68 -8.90 0.79
C GLU A 99 -9.67 -8.07 -0.03
N SER A 100 -9.11 -8.74 -1.04
CA SER A 100 -8.06 -8.18 -1.87
C SER A 100 -8.55 -7.00 -2.71
N SER A 101 -7.82 -5.89 -2.63
CA SER A 101 -8.09 -4.66 -3.40
C SER A 101 -6.81 -4.13 -4.03
N PRO A 102 -6.84 -3.61 -5.28
CA PRO A 102 -5.66 -3.07 -5.94
C PRO A 102 -5.07 -1.91 -5.16
N ALA A 103 -3.79 -2.01 -4.82
CA ALA A 103 -3.15 -1.05 -3.93
C ALA A 103 -3.02 0.33 -4.57
N HIS A 104 -2.87 0.43 -5.90
CA HIS A 104 -2.69 1.71 -6.59
C HIS A 104 -3.85 2.69 -6.32
N ARG A 105 -5.09 2.19 -6.34
CA ARG A 105 -6.27 3.03 -6.06
C ARG A 105 -6.28 3.49 -4.61
N LEU A 106 -5.99 2.58 -3.68
CA LEU A 106 -5.91 2.89 -2.25
C LEU A 106 -4.77 3.87 -1.94
N MET A 107 -3.63 3.78 -2.62
CA MET A 107 -2.54 4.76 -2.52
C MET A 107 -2.99 6.17 -2.91
N GLN A 108 -3.83 6.31 -3.94
CA GLN A 108 -4.36 7.62 -4.35
C GLN A 108 -5.32 8.19 -3.28
N ILE A 109 -6.18 7.34 -2.70
CA ILE A 109 -7.11 7.73 -1.64
C ILE A 109 -6.33 8.12 -0.37
N ALA A 110 -5.39 7.28 0.07
CA ALA A 110 -4.55 7.53 1.24
C ALA A 110 -3.76 8.84 1.13
N HIS A 111 -3.18 9.08 -0.05
CA HIS A 111 -2.50 10.34 -0.32
C HIS A 111 -3.41 11.56 -0.18
N LYS A 112 -4.66 11.44 -0.65
CA LYS A 112 -5.66 12.50 -0.58
C LYS A 112 -6.14 12.74 0.85
N ILE A 113 -6.36 11.69 1.64
CA ILE A 113 -6.65 11.76 3.08
C ILE A 113 -5.56 12.58 3.78
N GLN A 114 -4.30 12.18 3.65
CA GLN A 114 -3.18 12.89 4.30
C GLN A 114 -3.08 14.36 3.86
N SER A 115 -3.34 14.66 2.58
CA SER A 115 -3.37 16.03 2.08
C SER A 115 -4.51 16.86 2.69
N LEU A 116 -5.68 16.27 2.87
CA LEU A 116 -6.84 16.91 3.50
C LEU A 116 -6.62 17.14 4.99
N GLU A 117 -6.08 16.17 5.73
CA GLU A 117 -5.73 16.31 7.15
C GLU A 117 -4.78 17.51 7.37
N ASN A 118 -3.70 17.57 6.60
CA ASN A 118 -2.74 18.68 6.65
C ASN A 118 -3.45 20.02 6.39
N ARG A 119 -4.39 20.08 5.46
CA ARG A 119 -5.15 21.31 5.17
C ARG A 119 -6.12 21.68 6.28
N VAL A 120 -6.78 20.70 6.90
CA VAL A 120 -7.67 20.91 8.05
C VAL A 120 -6.88 21.48 9.22
N GLN A 121 -5.74 20.87 9.56
CA GLN A 121 -4.86 21.33 10.64
C GLN A 121 -4.37 22.76 10.42
N ASN A 122 -4.04 23.12 9.18
CA ASN A 122 -3.55 24.46 8.83
C ASN A 122 -4.67 25.50 8.59
N THR A 123 -5.95 25.14 8.65
CA THR A 123 -7.08 26.08 8.48
C THR A 123 -7.66 26.46 9.84
N ALA A 124 -7.02 27.41 10.52
CA ALA A 124 -7.37 27.79 11.90
C ALA A 124 -8.53 28.82 12.01
N VAL A 125 -8.76 29.66 10.99
CA VAL A 125 -9.55 30.91 11.15
C VAL A 125 -10.89 30.89 10.41
N ASP A 126 -11.07 30.02 9.42
CA ASP A 126 -12.27 29.96 8.59
C ASP A 126 -13.08 28.69 8.91
N SER A 127 -14.12 28.84 9.72
CA SER A 127 -14.97 27.73 10.20
C SER A 127 -15.71 27.02 9.07
N ASP A 128 -16.18 27.77 8.08
CA ASP A 128 -16.95 27.22 6.96
C ASP A 128 -16.05 26.43 6.02
N ARG A 129 -14.85 26.97 5.74
CA ARG A 129 -13.83 26.25 4.98
C ARG A 129 -13.33 25.02 5.72
N ARG A 130 -13.11 25.11 7.04
CA ARG A 130 -12.69 23.98 7.86
C ARG A 130 -13.74 22.87 7.83
N LYS A 131 -15.02 23.19 8.02
CA LYS A 131 -16.13 22.23 7.93
C LYS A 131 -16.14 21.51 6.58
N ARG A 132 -16.08 22.25 5.46
CA ARG A 132 -16.04 21.65 4.11
C ARG A 132 -14.84 20.73 3.88
N LEU A 133 -13.70 21.01 4.51
CA LEU A 133 -12.52 20.15 4.41
C LEU A 133 -12.70 18.88 5.25
N THR A 134 -13.27 19.00 6.45
CA THR A 134 -13.61 17.85 7.31
C THR A 134 -14.64 16.94 6.64
N ASP A 135 -15.71 17.48 6.08
CA ASP A 135 -16.73 16.68 5.37
C ASP A 135 -16.11 15.88 4.19
N LYS A 136 -15.16 16.50 3.47
CA LYS A 136 -14.42 15.83 2.39
C LYS A 136 -13.45 14.78 2.92
N LEU A 137 -12.81 15.03 4.05
CA LEU A 137 -11.90 14.08 4.68
C LEU A 137 -12.67 12.83 5.10
N GLU A 138 -13.81 12.98 5.75
CA GLU A 138 -14.68 11.88 6.16
C GLU A 138 -15.16 11.06 4.94
N GLU A 139 -15.54 11.72 3.85
CA GLU A 139 -15.91 11.02 2.60
C GLU A 139 -14.77 10.16 2.03
N GLU A 140 -13.52 10.64 2.07
CA GLU A 140 -12.39 9.86 1.58
C GLU A 140 -12.02 8.72 2.52
N HIS A 141 -12.19 8.88 3.84
CA HIS A 141 -12.07 7.76 4.79
C HIS A 141 -13.10 6.68 4.50
N ARG A 142 -14.38 7.05 4.31
CA ARG A 142 -15.42 6.07 3.93
C ARG A 142 -15.07 5.32 2.65
N ARG A 143 -14.56 6.02 1.63
CA ARG A 143 -14.12 5.39 0.36
C ARG A 143 -12.93 4.44 0.55
N PHE A 144 -12.08 4.73 1.52
CA PHE A 144 -10.97 3.84 1.86
C PHE A 144 -11.48 2.58 2.55
N GLU A 145 -12.36 2.73 3.54
CA GLU A 145 -12.96 1.64 4.32
C GLU A 145 -13.82 0.70 3.48
N THR A 146 -14.64 1.23 2.56
CA THR A 146 -15.49 0.40 1.69
C THR A 146 -14.69 -0.38 0.66
N ARG A 147 -13.43 0.02 0.40
CA ARG A 147 -12.52 -0.55 -0.61
C ARG A 147 -13.14 -0.72 -2.01
N ASP A 148 -14.29 -0.07 -2.26
CA ASP A 148 -15.22 -0.35 -3.35
C ASP A 148 -15.36 -1.84 -3.72
N ASP A 149 -15.85 -2.65 -2.77
CA ASP A 149 -16.74 -3.83 -2.91
C ASP A 149 -16.54 -4.85 -4.06
N ILE A 150 -15.33 -5.06 -4.58
CA ILE A 150 -15.06 -6.18 -5.50
C ILE A 150 -13.74 -6.85 -5.13
N PRO A 151 -13.72 -8.12 -4.65
CA PRO A 151 -12.47 -8.85 -4.51
C PRO A 151 -11.82 -8.96 -5.88
N TYR A 152 -10.62 -8.40 -6.02
CA TYR A 152 -9.93 -8.33 -7.31
C TYR A 152 -9.30 -9.67 -7.68
N LEU A 153 -8.86 -10.44 -6.67
CA LEU A 153 -8.38 -11.80 -6.87
C LEU A 153 -9.56 -12.77 -6.96
N SER A 154 -9.58 -13.57 -8.02
CA SER A 154 -10.56 -14.63 -8.25
C SER A 154 -10.26 -15.89 -7.44
N ASP A 155 -8.98 -16.11 -7.10
CA ASP A 155 -8.51 -17.14 -6.18
C ASP A 155 -7.61 -16.52 -5.10
N GLU A 156 -8.09 -16.59 -3.87
CA GLU A 156 -7.46 -16.02 -2.67
C GLU A 156 -6.28 -16.85 -2.15
N TRP A 157 -6.07 -18.08 -2.65
CA TRP A 157 -4.90 -18.88 -2.28
C TRP A 157 -3.67 -18.47 -3.09
N LEU A 158 -2.70 -17.90 -2.37
CA LEU A 158 -1.43 -17.43 -2.90
C LEU A 158 -0.29 -18.31 -2.41
N PRO A 159 0.51 -18.92 -3.30
CA PRO A 159 1.69 -19.67 -2.91
C PRO A 159 2.74 -18.74 -2.28
N LYS A 160 3.28 -19.13 -1.13
CA LYS A 160 4.25 -18.30 -0.38
C LYS A 160 5.52 -18.03 -1.20
N SER A 161 5.97 -19.01 -1.96
CA SER A 161 7.16 -18.93 -2.82
C SER A 161 7.03 -17.89 -3.94
N GLN A 162 5.82 -17.41 -4.22
CA GLN A 162 5.53 -16.46 -5.28
C GLN A 162 5.20 -15.06 -4.76
N LEU A 163 5.13 -14.87 -3.44
CA LEU A 163 4.95 -13.54 -2.86
C LEU A 163 6.30 -12.79 -2.95
N ILE A 164 6.37 -11.78 -3.81
CA ILE A 164 7.58 -10.95 -3.95
C ILE A 164 7.80 -10.17 -2.65
N THR A 165 6.74 -9.55 -2.16
CA THR A 165 6.78 -8.68 -0.99
C THR A 165 5.49 -8.84 -0.20
N VAL A 166 5.61 -8.93 1.13
CA VAL A 166 4.49 -8.86 2.08
C VAL A 166 4.90 -7.90 3.18
N ILE A 167 4.24 -6.75 3.28
CA ILE A 167 4.64 -5.70 4.21
C ILE A 167 3.46 -5.13 4.97
N ARG A 168 3.75 -4.65 6.17
CA ARG A 168 2.86 -3.82 6.97
C ARG A 168 3.64 -2.73 7.69
N ARG A 169 2.93 -1.71 8.14
CA ARG A 169 3.48 -0.70 9.04
C ARG A 169 3.10 -1.05 10.48
N SER A 170 4.02 -0.87 11.42
CA SER A 170 3.70 -0.84 12.84
C SER A 170 3.58 0.60 13.31
N GLU A 171 2.67 0.84 14.25
CA GLU A 171 2.64 2.08 15.03
C GLU A 171 3.81 2.18 16.03
#